data_AF-A0A1J3CXX4-F1
#
_entry.id   AF-A0A1J3CXX4-F1
#
_cell.length_a   1.000
_cell.length_b   1.000
_cell.length_c   1.000
_cell.angle_alpha   90.00
_cell.angle_beta   90.00
_cell.angle_gamma   90.00
#
_symmetry.space_group_name_H-M   'P 1'
#
loop_
_entity.id
_entity.type
_entity.pdbx_description
1 polymer ?
#
loop_
_entity_poly.entity_id
_entity_poly.type
_entity_poly.pdbx_seq_one_letter_code
_entity_poly.pdbx_strand_id
1 'polypeptide(L)'
;DRLDERVQDLPSVDIFVTTADPVREPPILVVNSVLSLLALNYPANKVACYVSDDGCSTLTYLSLKEASKFANIWVPFCKKYNLKVRAPFRYFLEPLATLVNSEFAKDWEMMKREYEKLSQKVEDATEDSHWFDADDDFEAFSN
;
A
#
# COMPACT_ATOMS: atom_id res chain seq x y z
N ASP A 1 9.06 -23.51 9.71
CA ASP A 1 8.81 -24.97 9.63
C ASP A 1 7.72 -25.43 10.61
N ARG A 2 7.93 -25.60 11.93
CA ARG A 2 6.84 -26.02 12.85
C ARG A 2 5.68 -25.02 13.03
N LEU A 3 5.92 -23.73 12.76
CA LEU A 3 4.89 -22.69 12.81
C LEU A 3 4.03 -22.67 11.54
N ASP A 4 4.59 -23.05 10.39
CA ASP A 4 3.86 -23.11 9.12
C ASP A 4 2.85 -24.27 9.09
N GLU A 5 3.07 -25.31 9.89
CA GLU A 5 2.09 -26.39 10.10
C GLU A 5 0.85 -25.95 10.89
N ARG A 6 0.92 -24.77 11.54
CA ARG A 6 -0.10 -24.26 12.47
C ARG A 6 -0.69 -22.92 12.02
N VAL A 7 -0.72 -22.63 10.71
CA VAL A 7 -1.31 -21.39 10.17
C VAL A 7 -2.75 -21.16 10.68
N GLN A 8 -3.52 -22.24 10.89
CA GLN A 8 -4.87 -22.18 11.44
C GLN A 8 -4.93 -21.74 12.92
N ASP A 9 -3.84 -21.88 13.68
CA ASP A 9 -3.75 -21.52 15.10
C ASP A 9 -3.19 -20.12 15.36
N LEU A 10 -2.79 -19.40 14.31
CA LEU A 10 -2.26 -18.05 14.44
C LEU A 10 -3.31 -17.11 15.09
N PRO A 11 -2.95 -16.23 16.04
CA PRO A 11 -3.89 -15.29 16.63
C PRO A 11 -4.33 -14.21 15.63
N SER A 12 -5.43 -13.52 15.88
CA SER A 12 -5.74 -12.27 15.16
C SER A 12 -4.75 -11.17 15.57
N VAL A 13 -4.37 -10.32 14.61
CA VAL A 13 -3.41 -9.23 14.80
C VAL A 13 -4.02 -7.95 14.24
N ASP A 14 -4.14 -6.94 15.10
CA ASP A 14 -4.52 -5.58 14.72
C ASP A 14 -3.25 -4.73 14.65
N ILE A 15 -3.08 -4.03 13.53
CA ILE A 15 -1.93 -3.17 13.27
C ILE A 15 -2.43 -1.74 13.18
N PHE A 16 -1.90 -0.88 14.04
CA PHE A 16 -2.20 0.55 14.04
C PHE A 16 -1.05 1.31 13.38
N VAL A 17 -1.39 2.12 12.39
CA VAL A 17 -0.51 3.08 11.73
C VAL A 17 -1.01 4.47 12.09
N THR A 18 -0.18 5.27 12.75
CA THR A 18 -0.50 6.64 13.10
C THR A 18 0.27 7.58 12.17
N THR A 19 -0.38 8.64 11.72
CA THR A 19 0.26 9.72 10.96
C THR A 19 -0.13 11.06 11.56
N ALA A 20 0.84 11.96 11.71
CA ALA A 20 0.70 13.24 12.39
C ALA A 20 0.14 14.33 11.47
N ASP A 21 0.82 14.59 10.35
CA ASP A 21 0.40 15.55 9.33
C ASP A 21 1.15 15.30 8.00
N PRO A 22 0.55 15.62 6.85
CA PRO A 22 1.12 15.30 5.54
C PRO A 22 2.40 16.08 5.20
N VAL A 23 2.74 17.14 5.94
CA VAL A 23 3.97 17.92 5.73
C VAL A 23 5.15 17.21 6.40
N ARG A 24 4.96 16.72 7.62
CA ARG A 24 6.00 15.99 8.37
C ARG A 24 6.10 14.54 7.93
N GLU A 25 4.98 13.93 7.56
CA GLU A 25 4.88 12.55 7.13
C GLU A 25 4.20 12.49 5.76
N PRO A 26 4.98 12.64 4.66
CA PRO A 26 4.45 12.64 3.31
C PRO A 26 3.53 11.43 3.05
N PRO A 27 2.34 11.62 2.44
CA PRO A 27 1.36 10.56 2.23
C PRO A 27 1.92 9.33 1.52
N ILE A 28 2.87 9.51 0.60
CA ILE A 28 3.53 8.40 -0.11
C ILE A 28 4.27 7.43 0.83
N LEU A 29 4.80 7.91 1.95
CA LEU A 29 5.45 7.07 2.96
C LEU A 29 4.42 6.24 3.74
N VAL A 30 3.29 6.85 4.08
CA VAL A 30 2.17 6.18 4.75
C VAL A 30 1.59 5.10 3.83
N VAL A 31 1.36 5.43 2.56
CA VAL A 31 0.88 4.50 1.52
C VAL A 31 1.80 3.29 1.39
N ASN A 32 3.12 3.49 1.26
CA ASN A 32 4.07 2.41 1.15
C ASN A 32 4.11 1.50 2.39
N SER A 33 3.95 2.11 3.57
CA SER A 33 3.88 1.38 4.84
C SER A 33 2.63 0.50 4.89
N VAL A 34 1.45 1.06 4.57
CA VAL A 34 0.18 0.33 4.52
C VAL A 34 0.22 -0.80 3.49
N LEU A 35 0.73 -0.56 2.28
CA LEU A 35 0.87 -1.60 1.25
C LEU A 35 1.77 -2.76 1.68
N SER A 36 2.85 -2.46 2.41
CA SER A 36 3.73 -3.48 2.98
C SER A 36 3.01 -4.36 4.01
N LEU A 37 2.19 -3.73 4.86
CA LEU A 37 1.40 -4.42 5.89
C LEU A 37 0.30 -5.31 5.28
N LEU A 38 -0.40 -4.81 4.26
CA LEU A 38 -1.44 -5.58 3.57
C LEU A 38 -0.87 -6.80 2.81
N ALA A 39 0.40 -6.74 2.41
CA ALA A 39 1.10 -7.82 1.72
C ALA A 39 1.79 -8.82 2.66
N LEU A 40 1.62 -8.72 3.98
CA LEU A 40 2.21 -9.63 4.95
C LEU A 40 1.86 -11.10 4.65
N ASN A 41 2.80 -11.99 4.97
CA ASN A 41 2.58 -13.43 4.90
C ASN A 41 1.81 -13.91 6.15
N TYR A 42 0.54 -13.51 6.24
CA TYR A 42 -0.38 -13.88 7.31
C TYR A 42 -1.78 -14.14 6.73
N PRO A 43 -2.61 -14.98 7.36
CA PRO A 43 -3.99 -15.17 6.92
C PRO A 43 -4.75 -13.84 6.86
N ALA A 44 -5.34 -13.53 5.71
CA ALA A 44 -6.02 -12.26 5.47
C ALA A 44 -7.20 -12.01 6.42
N ASN A 45 -7.85 -13.08 6.89
CA ASN A 45 -8.93 -13.01 7.88
C ASN A 45 -8.44 -12.84 9.33
N LYS A 46 -7.13 -12.71 9.55
CA LYS A 46 -6.51 -12.56 10.86
C LYS A 46 -5.60 -11.32 10.98
N VAL A 47 -5.54 -10.49 9.95
CA VAL A 47 -4.86 -9.18 10.03
C VAL A 47 -5.87 -8.10 9.74
N ALA A 48 -5.95 -7.11 10.61
CA ALA A 48 -6.59 -5.84 10.34
C ALA A 48 -5.56 -4.71 10.43
N CYS A 49 -5.65 -3.75 9.53
CA CYS A 49 -4.78 -2.57 9.50
C CYS A 49 -5.65 -1.33 9.68
N TYR A 50 -5.35 -0.54 10.69
CA TYR A 50 -6.03 0.69 11.04
C TYR A 50 -5.08 1.86 10.83
N VAL A 51 -5.54 2.90 10.15
CA VAL A 51 -4.78 4.13 9.98
C VAL A 51 -5.47 5.24 10.76
N SER A 52 -4.74 5.90 11.66
CA SER A 52 -5.18 7.07 12.41
C SER A 52 -4.41 8.28 11.90
N ASP A 53 -5.12 9.28 11.40
CA ASP A 53 -4.54 10.53 10.90
C ASP A 53 -4.91 11.67 11.84
N ASP A 54 -3.94 12.11 12.64
CA ASP A 54 -4.11 13.21 13.60
C ASP A 54 -4.22 14.58 12.89
N GLY A 55 -3.77 14.66 11.64
CA GLY A 55 -3.79 15.86 10.81
C GLY A 55 -5.11 16.05 10.07
N CYS A 56 -6.02 15.07 10.14
CA CYS A 56 -7.31 15.07 9.43
C CYS A 56 -7.16 15.47 7.94
N SER A 57 -6.16 14.92 7.26
CA SER A 57 -5.77 15.36 5.93
C SER A 57 -6.56 14.64 4.84
N THR A 58 -7.32 15.41 4.05
CA THR A 58 -7.96 14.90 2.82
C THR A 58 -6.95 14.28 1.87
N LEU A 59 -5.73 14.82 1.81
CA LEU A 59 -4.66 14.28 0.97
C LEU A 59 -4.26 12.88 1.42
N THR A 60 -4.09 12.65 2.73
CA THR A 60 -3.82 11.32 3.29
C THR A 60 -4.95 10.35 2.96
N TYR A 61 -6.21 10.78 3.12
CA TYR A 61 -7.38 9.96 2.79
C TYR A 61 -7.40 9.55 1.31
N LEU A 62 -7.27 10.50 0.38
CA LEU A 62 -7.27 10.22 -1.06
C LEU A 62 -6.09 9.32 -1.47
N SER A 63 -4.91 9.55 -0.87
CA SER A 63 -3.73 8.70 -1.09
C SER A 63 -3.98 7.26 -0.66
N LEU A 64 -4.62 7.04 0.49
CA LEU A 64 -5.00 5.71 0.97
C LEU A 64 -6.09 5.07 0.11
N LYS A 65 -7.04 5.86 -0.43
CA LYS A 65 -8.04 5.39 -1.39
C LYS A 65 -7.40 4.86 -2.67
N GLU A 66 -6.44 5.58 -3.24
CA GLU A 66 -5.67 5.10 -4.41
C GLU A 66 -4.79 3.89 -4.05
N ALA A 67 -4.17 3.89 -2.87
CA ALA A 67 -3.39 2.74 -2.39
C ALA A 67 -4.24 1.47 -2.25
N SER A 68 -5.49 1.58 -1.79
CA SER A 68 -6.43 0.46 -1.70
C SER A 68 -6.69 -0.17 -3.09
N LYS A 69 -6.84 0.66 -4.14
CA LYS A 69 -6.98 0.16 -5.51
C LYS A 69 -5.73 -0.60 -5.97
N PHE A 70 -4.54 -0.05 -5.70
CA PHE A 70 -3.27 -0.69 -6.04
C PHE A 70 -3.01 -1.98 -5.23
N ALA A 71 -3.46 -2.03 -3.97
CA ALA A 71 -3.32 -3.21 -3.11
C ALA A 71 -3.95 -4.47 -3.74
N ASN A 72 -5.04 -4.32 -4.50
CA ASN A 72 -5.70 -5.42 -5.19
C ASN A 72 -4.81 -6.13 -6.21
N ILE A 73 -3.79 -5.47 -6.76
CA ILE A 73 -2.83 -6.09 -7.67
C ILE A 73 -1.48 -6.37 -6.98
N TRP A 74 -1.07 -5.52 -6.04
CA TRP A 74 0.19 -5.67 -5.31
C TRP A 74 0.22 -6.88 -4.39
N VAL A 75 -0.85 -7.09 -3.62
CA VAL A 75 -0.92 -8.19 -2.63
C VAL A 75 -0.88 -9.56 -3.32
N PRO A 76 -1.67 -9.83 -4.39
CA PRO A 76 -1.53 -11.07 -5.14
C PRO A 76 -0.16 -11.26 -5.78
N PHE A 77 0.44 -10.20 -6.33
CA PHE A 77 1.79 -10.24 -6.90
C PHE A 77 2.85 -10.64 -5.85
N CYS A 78 2.79 -10.03 -4.66
CA CYS A 78 3.65 -10.36 -3.54
C CYS A 78 3.55 -11.84 -3.14
N LYS A 79 2.33 -12.38 -3.10
CA LYS A 79 2.07 -13.77 -2.75
C LYS A 79 2.49 -14.74 -3.85
N LYS A 80 2.16 -14.45 -5.12
CA LYS A 80 2.50 -15.26 -6.30
C LYS A 80 4.01 -15.50 -6.39
N TYR A 81 4.81 -14.48 -6.13
CA TYR A 81 6.26 -14.54 -6.25
C TYR A 81 7.01 -14.62 -4.91
N ASN A 82 6.29 -14.79 -3.79
CA ASN A 82 6.84 -14.89 -2.44
C ASN A 82 7.89 -13.80 -2.12
N LEU A 83 7.53 -12.55 -2.40
CA LEU A 83 8.45 -11.43 -2.26
C LEU A 83 8.89 -11.24 -0.81
N LYS A 84 10.19 -11.00 -0.62
CA LYS A 84 10.78 -10.70 0.69
C LYS A 84 10.60 -9.25 1.09
N VAL A 85 10.72 -8.34 0.12
CA VAL A 85 10.49 -6.90 0.30
C VAL A 85 9.09 -6.57 -0.20
N ARG A 86 8.24 -6.09 0.70
CA ARG A 86 6.80 -5.84 0.44
C ARG A 86 6.42 -4.37 0.39
N ALA A 87 7.34 -3.50 0.77
CA ALA A 87 7.22 -2.07 0.53
C ALA A 87 7.60 -1.80 -0.94
N PRO A 88 6.66 -1.37 -1.80
CA PRO A 88 6.91 -1.21 -3.23
C PRO A 88 8.08 -0.27 -3.54
N PHE A 89 8.16 0.89 -2.86
CA PHE A 89 9.25 1.84 -3.07
C PHE A 89 10.61 1.19 -2.91
N ARG A 90 10.76 0.32 -1.91
CA ARG A 90 12.01 -0.38 -1.61
C ARG A 90 12.26 -1.53 -2.57
N TYR A 91 11.21 -2.27 -2.94
CA TYR A 91 11.30 -3.41 -3.85
C TYR A 91 11.78 -3.00 -5.25
N PHE A 92 11.28 -1.87 -5.77
CA PHE A 92 11.61 -1.41 -7.12
C PHE A 92 12.87 -0.55 -7.22
N LEU A 93 13.59 -0.28 -6.11
CA LEU A 93 14.91 0.37 -6.17
C LEU A 93 15.93 -0.49 -6.92
N GLU A 94 15.84 -1.81 -6.77
CA GLU A 94 16.76 -2.73 -7.42
C GLU A 94 16.20 -3.13 -8.79
N PRO A 95 17.01 -3.05 -9.86
CA PRO A 95 16.58 -3.46 -11.17
C PRO A 95 16.38 -4.98 -11.22
N LEU A 96 15.50 -5.42 -12.12
CA LEU A 96 15.25 -6.82 -12.36
C LEU A 96 16.53 -7.54 -12.81
N ALA A 97 16.84 -8.69 -12.21
CA ALA A 97 17.96 -9.52 -12.62
C ALA A 97 17.73 -10.09 -14.04
N THR A 98 18.80 -10.24 -14.81
CA THR A 98 18.73 -10.68 -16.23
C THR A 98 18.31 -12.15 -16.43
N LEU A 99 18.33 -12.96 -15.39
CA LEU A 99 18.11 -14.42 -15.44
C LEU A 99 16.71 -14.85 -14.96
N VAL A 100 15.71 -13.98 -15.03
CA VAL A 100 14.36 -14.29 -14.55
C VAL A 100 13.46 -14.90 -15.64
N ASN A 101 12.45 -15.66 -15.21
CA ASN A 101 11.43 -16.20 -16.09
C ASN A 101 10.70 -15.06 -16.87
N SER A 102 10.37 -15.31 -18.13
CA SER A 102 9.71 -14.33 -19.02
C SER A 102 8.33 -13.88 -18.52
N GLU A 103 7.58 -14.76 -17.85
CA GLU A 103 6.30 -14.38 -17.22
C GLU A 103 6.52 -13.41 -16.05
N PHE A 104 7.46 -13.72 -15.16
CA PHE A 104 7.80 -12.85 -14.03
C PHE A 104 8.30 -11.49 -14.51
N ALA A 105 9.13 -11.45 -15.56
CA ALA A 105 9.60 -10.19 -16.12
C ALA A 105 8.43 -9.29 -16.58
N LYS A 106 7.44 -9.85 -17.29
CA LYS A 106 6.25 -9.11 -17.73
C LYS A 106 5.41 -8.62 -16.56
N ASP A 107 5.14 -9.49 -15.59
CA ASP A 107 4.35 -9.13 -14.40
C ASP A 107 5.09 -8.08 -13.56
N TRP A 108 6.41 -8.19 -13.43
CA TRP A 108 7.26 -7.22 -12.72
C TRP A 108 7.23 -5.85 -13.39
N GLU A 109 7.40 -5.79 -14.70
CA GLU A 109 7.35 -4.52 -15.45
C GLU A 109 5.96 -3.87 -15.35
N MET A 110 4.90 -4.66 -15.47
CA MET A 110 3.54 -4.16 -15.27
C MET A 110 3.36 -3.60 -13.86
N MET A 111 3.79 -4.35 -12.85
CA MET A 111 3.65 -3.93 -11.46
C MET A 111 4.45 -2.66 -11.15
N LYS A 112 5.67 -2.56 -11.67
CA LYS A 112 6.50 -1.35 -11.53
C LYS A 112 5.80 -0.14 -12.13
N ARG A 113 5.27 -0.25 -13.35
CA ARG A 113 4.52 0.83 -14.01
C ARG A 113 3.29 1.25 -13.22
N GLU A 114 2.53 0.31 -12.67
CA GLU A 114 1.35 0.64 -11.85
C GLU A 114 1.74 1.31 -10.52
N TYR A 115 2.86 0.91 -9.92
CA TYR A 115 3.39 1.57 -8.73
C TYR A 115 3.87 3.01 -9.01
N GLU A 116 4.55 3.23 -10.14
CA GLU A 116 4.99 4.56 -10.57
C GLU A 116 3.77 5.47 -10.80
N LYS A 117 2.70 4.97 -11.43
CA LYS A 117 1.43 5.71 -11.58
C LYS A 117 0.79 6.07 -10.24
N LEU A 118 0.76 5.15 -9.27
CA LEU A 118 0.28 5.44 -7.92
C LEU A 118 1.12 6.55 -7.27
N SER A 119 2.45 6.42 -7.34
CA SER A 119 3.37 7.38 -6.72
C SER A 119 3.18 8.77 -7.30
N GLN A 120 3.10 8.88 -8.64
CA GLN A 120 2.85 10.15 -9.31
C GLN A 120 1.51 10.78 -8.89
N LYS A 121 0.43 10.00 -8.84
CA LYS A 121 -0.89 10.52 -8.40
C LYS A 121 -0.86 11.09 -6.98
N VAL A 122 -0.14 10.41 -6.06
CA VAL A 122 -0.01 10.85 -4.68
C VAL A 122 0.84 12.12 -4.60
N GLU A 123 1.93 12.19 -5.37
CA GLU A 123 2.81 13.36 -5.44
C GLU A 123 2.10 14.57 -6.07
N ASP A 124 1.42 14.40 -7.21
CA ASP A 124 0.66 15.45 -7.90
C ASP A 124 -0.42 16.08 -6.98
N ALA A 125 -1.16 15.24 -6.25
CA ALA A 125 -2.16 15.71 -5.29
C ALA A 125 -1.55 16.48 -4.11
N THR A 126 -0.27 16.24 -3.81
CA THR A 126 0.46 16.95 -2.75
C THR A 126 0.91 18.33 -3.23
N GLU A 127 1.21 18.48 -4.53
CA GLU A 127 1.65 19.74 -5.14
C GLU A 127 0.47 20.65 -5.51
N ASP A 128 -0.67 20.07 -5.90
CA ASP A 128 -1.80 20.81 -6.41
C ASP A 128 -2.85 21.06 -5.31
N SER A 129 -2.63 22.14 -4.55
CA SER A 129 -3.51 22.60 -3.45
C SER A 129 -4.98 22.89 -3.85
N HIS A 130 -5.33 22.78 -5.13
CA HIS A 130 -6.64 23.11 -5.69
C HIS A 130 -7.51 21.88 -6.04
N TRP A 131 -7.03 20.65 -5.85
CA TRP A 131 -7.76 19.38 -6.14
C TRP A 131 -8.90 19.03 -5.18
N PHE A 132 -9.53 20.04 -4.56
CA PHE A 132 -10.69 19.84 -3.71
C PHE A 132 -11.99 19.96 -4.50
N ASP A 133 -12.13 19.20 -5.59
CA ASP A 133 -13.45 18.71 -5.97
C ASP A 133 -13.65 17.40 -5.23
N ALA A 134 -14.09 17.54 -3.98
CA ALA A 134 -14.58 16.42 -3.19
C ALA A 134 -15.77 15.81 -3.95
N ASP A 135 -15.55 14.66 -4.58
CA ASP A 135 -16.62 13.71 -4.86
C ASP A 135 -17.39 13.44 -3.54
N ASP A 136 -18.68 13.12 -3.67
CA ASP A 136 -19.72 12.77 -2.67
C ASP A 136 -19.27 11.97 -1.41
N ASP A 137 -18.08 11.39 -1.41
CA ASP A 137 -17.51 10.57 -0.34
C ASP A 137 -17.39 11.29 1.02
N PHE A 138 -17.27 12.62 1.04
CA PHE A 138 -17.20 13.40 2.29
C PHE A 138 -18.56 13.83 2.85
N GLU A 139 -19.66 13.60 2.12
CA GLU A 139 -21.00 13.90 2.62
C GLU A 139 -21.32 13.07 3.87
N ALA A 140 -20.81 11.84 3.94
CA ALA A 140 -20.92 10.95 5.10
C ALA A 140 -20.20 11.47 6.38
N PHE A 141 -19.32 12.47 6.24
CA PHE A 141 -18.57 13.08 7.35
C PHE A 141 -19.00 14.52 7.63
N SER A 142 -20.02 15.03 6.93
CA SER A 142 -20.58 16.36 7.16
C SER A 142 -21.68 16.27 8.24
N ASN A 143 -21.47 16.93 9.38
CA ASN A 143 -22.43 17.01 10.50
C ASN A 143 -23.56 18.00 10.23
#